data_AF-A0A846Q473-F1
#
_entry.id   AF-A0A846Q473-F1
#
_cell.length_a   1.000
_cell.length_b   1.000
_cell.length_c   1.000
_cell.angle_alpha   90.00
_cell.angle_beta   90.00
_cell.angle_gamma   90.00
#
_symmetry.space_group_name_H-M   'P 1'
#
loop_
_entity.id
_entity.type
_entity.pdbx_description
1 polymer ?
#
loop_
_entity_poly.entity_id
_entity_poly.type
_entity_poly.pdbx_seq_one_letter_code
_entity_poly.pdbx_strand_id
1 'polypeptide(L)'
;TGRVASTPDEAFDAARKLGGTCIVKAQVLVGGRGKAGGVKMASTPEEAKTHASHILGMKIKSLPVQKVLINRAEEITCEYYVGLTVDRSSKSIALITSAV
;
A
#
# COMPACT_ATOMS: atom_id res chain seq x y z
N THR A 1 13.35 -0.63 4.59
CA THR A 1 12.50 -1.48 3.73
C THR A 1 11.16 -1.71 4.38
N GLY A 2 10.11 -1.91 3.58
CA GLY A 2 8.75 -2.15 4.07
C GLY A 2 8.60 -3.37 4.96
N ARG A 3 7.59 -3.37 5.83
CA ARG A 3 7.28 -4.49 6.73
C ARG A 3 5.80 -4.85 6.65
N VAL A 4 5.52 -6.14 6.55
CA VAL A 4 4.14 -6.66 6.56
C VAL A 4 3.69 -6.86 8.01
N ALA A 5 2.43 -6.53 8.29
CA ALA A 5 1.77 -6.74 9.57
C ALA A 5 0.40 -7.39 9.36
N SER A 6 0.06 -8.34 10.23
CA SER A 6 -1.23 -9.05 10.27
C SER A 6 -2.06 -8.63 11.49
N THR A 7 -1.48 -7.88 12.42
CA THR A 7 -2.16 -7.32 13.60
C THR A 7 -1.84 -5.83 13.77
N PRO A 8 -2.68 -5.07 14.51
CA PRO A 8 -2.38 -3.67 14.83
C PRO A 8 -1.07 -3.49 15.61
N ASP A 9 -0.71 -4.43 16.48
CA ASP A 9 0.53 -4.37 17.25
C ASP A 9 1.77 -4.63 16.39
N GLU A 10 1.69 -5.55 15.42
CA GLU A 10 2.75 -5.72 14.44
C GLU A 10 2.94 -4.46 13.58
N ALA A 11 1.85 -3.74 13.27
CA ALA A 11 1.91 -2.49 12.53
C ALA A 11 2.57 -1.38 13.36
N PHE A 12 2.26 -1.28 14.65
CA PHE A 12 2.94 -0.40 15.60
C PHE A 12 4.45 -0.67 15.62
N ASP A 13 4.84 -1.92 15.80
CA ASP A 13 6.25 -2.32 15.87
C ASP A 13 7.00 -2.05 14.57
N ALA A 14 6.33 -2.28 13.44
CA ALA A 14 6.89 -1.98 12.12
C ALA A 14 7.10 -0.48 11.94
N ALA A 15 6.12 0.36 12.28
CA ALA A 15 6.22 1.82 12.19
C ALA A 15 7.31 2.36 13.12
N ARG A 16 7.36 1.90 14.38
CA ARG A 16 8.40 2.26 15.34
C ARG A 16 9.80 1.92 14.83
N LYS A 17 9.98 0.75 14.21
CA LYS A 17 11.27 0.32 13.62
C LYS A 17 11.66 1.12 12.37
N LEU A 18 10.69 1.61 11.60
CA LEU A 18 10.95 2.42 10.41
C LEU A 18 11.41 3.84 10.76
N GLY A 19 10.83 4.41 11.82
CA GLY A 19 11.04 5.78 12.25
C GLY A 19 10.45 6.82 11.29
N GLY A 20 9.89 7.89 11.85
CA GLY A 20 9.22 8.96 11.09
C GLY A 20 7.87 8.54 10.52
N THR A 21 7.37 9.34 9.56
CA THR A 21 6.08 9.13 8.92
C THR A 21 6.07 7.87 8.06
N CYS A 22 4.97 7.12 8.13
CA CYS A 22 4.78 5.87 7.39
C CYS A 22 3.42 5.83 6.69
N ILE A 23 3.28 4.90 5.75
CA ILE A 23 2.03 4.62 5.04
C ILE A 23 1.59 3.19 5.38
N VAL A 24 0.36 3.03 5.84
CA VAL A 24 -0.33 1.77 6.08
C VAL A 24 -1.14 1.39 4.83
N LYS A 25 -0.76 0.30 4.14
CA LYS A 25 -1.33 -0.10 2.84
C LYS A 25 -1.97 -1.50 2.89
N ALA A 26 -3.27 -1.59 2.64
CA ALA A 26 -3.98 -2.85 2.48
C ALA A 26 -3.35 -3.76 1.41
N GLN A 27 -3.22 -5.05 1.71
CA GLN A 27 -2.75 -6.07 0.77
C GLN A 27 -3.93 -6.92 0.29
N VAL A 28 -4.41 -6.64 -0.93
CA VAL A 28 -5.50 -7.36 -1.61
C VAL A 28 -5.24 -7.40 -3.11
N LEU A 29 -5.74 -8.43 -3.80
CA LEU A 29 -5.54 -8.66 -5.25
C LEU A 29 -6.48 -7.81 -6.13
N VAL A 30 -6.69 -6.55 -5.75
CA VAL A 30 -7.51 -5.59 -6.51
C VAL A 30 -6.91 -4.18 -6.45
N GLY A 31 -7.05 -3.45 -7.55
CA GLY A 31 -6.74 -2.02 -7.61
C GLY A 31 -7.81 -1.16 -6.92
N GLY A 32 -7.47 0.11 -6.64
CA GLY A 32 -8.37 1.10 -6.04
C GLY A 32 -8.32 1.23 -4.51
N ARG A 33 -7.28 0.66 -3.87
CA ARG A 33 -7.12 0.64 -2.40
C ARG A 33 -7.16 2.02 -1.74
N GLY A 34 -6.52 3.03 -2.34
CA GLY A 34 -6.52 4.40 -1.81
C GLY A 34 -7.92 5.01 -1.76
N LYS A 35 -8.67 4.94 -2.87
CA LYS A 35 -10.06 5.41 -2.94
C LYS A 35 -10.99 4.65 -1.98
N ALA A 36 -10.70 3.38 -1.72
CA ALA A 36 -11.45 2.55 -0.78
C ALA A 36 -11.05 2.76 0.70
N GLY A 37 -10.13 3.69 1.00
CA GLY A 37 -9.67 3.96 2.37
C GLY A 37 -8.62 2.98 2.91
N GLY A 38 -8.18 2.02 2.11
CA GLY A 38 -7.16 1.03 2.46
C GLY A 38 -5.71 1.53 2.36
N VAL A 39 -5.49 2.83 2.22
CA VAL A 39 -4.17 3.47 2.26
C VAL A 39 -4.26 4.70 3.15
N LYS A 40 -3.46 4.76 4.22
CA LYS A 40 -3.45 5.86 5.19
C LYS A 40 -2.02 6.25 5.57
N MET A 41 -1.78 7.53 5.74
CA MET A 41 -0.52 8.06 6.27
C MET A 41 -0.62 8.15 7.78
N ALA A 42 0.45 7.76 8.48
CA ALA A 42 0.58 7.83 9.93
C ALA A 42 1.90 8.52 10.29
N SER A 43 1.81 9.57 11.10
CA SER A 43 2.94 10.36 11.59
C SER A 43 3.60 9.73 12.82
N THR A 44 2.89 8.84 13.52
CA THR A 44 3.37 8.14 14.70
C THR A 44 3.08 6.63 14.64
N PRO A 45 3.80 5.79 15.41
CA PRO A 45 3.48 4.38 15.56
C PRO A 45 2.05 4.11 16.07
N GLU A 46 1.52 4.97 16.94
CA GLU A 46 0.16 4.89 17.47
C GLU A 46 -0.90 5.16 16.39
N GLU A 47 -0.65 6.13 15.50
CA GLU A 47 -1.49 6.35 14.32
C GLU A 47 -1.44 5.14 13.38
N ALA A 48 -0.26 4.55 13.18
CA ALA A 48 -0.11 3.35 12.35
C ALA A 48 -0.92 2.16 12.91
N LYS A 49 -0.90 1.97 14.22
CA LYS A 49 -1.72 0.98 14.93
C LYS A 49 -3.21 1.23 14.71
N THR A 50 -3.65 2.47 14.92
CA THR A 50 -5.05 2.90 14.74
C THR A 50 -5.54 2.70 13.30
N HIS A 51 -4.71 3.05 12.32
CA HIS A 51 -5.03 2.84 10.91
C HIS A 51 -5.07 1.34 10.57
N ALA A 52 -4.13 0.55 11.08
CA ALA A 52 -4.13 -0.89 10.88
C ALA A 52 -5.37 -1.55 11.49
N SER A 53 -5.84 -1.14 12.67
CA SER A 53 -7.07 -1.68 13.27
C SER A 53 -8.33 -1.37 12.46
N HIS A 54 -8.36 -0.24 11.73
CA HIS A 54 -9.49 0.07 10.84
C HIS A 54 -9.40 -0.65 9.48
N ILE A 55 -8.19 -0.88 8.98
CA ILE A 55 -7.96 -1.48 7.65
C ILE A 55 -8.05 -3.00 7.72
N LEU A 56 -7.47 -3.65 8.74
CA LEU A 56 -7.52 -5.09 8.89
C LEU A 56 -8.96 -5.56 9.10
N GLY A 57 -9.37 -6.58 8.36
CA GLY A 57 -10.74 -7.13 8.40
C GLY A 57 -11.76 -6.38 7.54
N MET A 58 -11.46 -5.16 7.06
CA MET A 58 -12.34 -4.48 6.11
C MET A 58 -12.42 -5.23 4.77
N LYS A 59 -13.47 -5.00 3.99
CA LYS A 59 -13.59 -5.52 2.63
C LYS A 59 -13.28 -4.43 1.59
N ILE A 60 -12.41 -4.74 0.64
CA ILE A 60 -12.17 -3.92 -0.55
C ILE A 60 -12.59 -4.73 -1.77
N LYS A 61 -13.66 -4.30 -2.46
CA LYS A 61 -14.27 -5.05 -3.58
C LYS A 61 -14.50 -6.53 -3.24
N SER A 62 -15.16 -6.78 -2.11
CA SER A 62 -15.47 -8.10 -1.56
C SER A 62 -14.29 -8.94 -1.05
N LEU A 63 -13.05 -8.50 -1.24
CA LEU A 63 -11.87 -9.18 -0.69
C LEU A 63 -11.56 -8.67 0.73
N PRO A 64 -11.43 -9.57 1.73
CA PRO A 64 -11.05 -9.19 3.08
C PRO A 64 -9.57 -8.79 3.13
N VAL A 65 -9.26 -7.70 3.83
CA VAL A 65 -7.87 -7.29 4.08
C VAL A 65 -7.33 -8.08 5.26
N GLN A 66 -6.47 -9.06 5.01
CA GLN A 66 -5.84 -9.87 6.06
C GLN A 66 -4.48 -9.32 6.52
N LYS A 67 -3.84 -8.51 5.69
CA LYS A 67 -2.50 -7.97 5.93
C LYS A 67 -2.40 -6.54 5.47
N VAL A 68 -1.56 -5.76 6.15
CA VAL A 68 -1.14 -4.43 5.74
C VAL A 68 0.37 -4.39 5.53
N LEU A 69 0.82 -3.54 4.62
CA LEU A 69 2.21 -3.20 4.41
C LEU A 69 2.47 -1.82 5.01
N ILE A 70 3.43 -1.75 5.93
CA ILE A 70 3.92 -0.52 6.53
C ILE A 70 5.20 -0.12 5.79
N ASN A 71 5.17 1.03 5.13
CA ASN A 71 6.31 1.60 4.42
C ASN A 71 6.62 3.00 4.94
N ARG A 72 7.87 3.44 4.82
CA ARG A 72 8.21 4.85 4.99
C ARG A 72 7.41 5.72 4.01
N ALA A 73 6.96 6.88 4.47
CA ALA A 73 6.40 7.90 3.62
C ALA A 73 7.53 8.60 2.86
N GLU A 74 7.36 8.75 1.55
CA GLU A 74 8.31 9.44 0.69
C GLU A 74 7.64 10.72 0.18
N GLU A 75 8.44 11.76 -0.05
CA GLU A 75 7.97 12.97 -0.72
C GLU A 75 7.90 12.70 -2.23
N ILE A 76 6.69 12.69 -2.77
CA ILE A 76 6.44 12.39 -4.17
C ILE A 76 6.33 13.71 -4.94
N THR A 77 7.37 14.05 -5.70
CA THR A 77 7.41 15.27 -6.54
C THR A 77 6.69 15.08 -7.87
N CYS A 78 6.72 13.88 -8.43
CA CYS A 78 6.06 13.50 -9.67
C CYS A 78 5.55 12.06 -9.58
N GLU A 79 4.39 11.79 -10.20
CA GLU A 79 3.86 10.45 -10.35
C GLU A 79 3.83 10.07 -11.84
N TYR A 80 4.21 8.83 -12.14
CA TYR A 80 4.19 8.29 -13.50
C TYR A 80 3.52 6.93 -13.50
N TYR A 81 2.77 6.65 -14.56
CA TYR A 81 2.31 5.29 -14.84
C TYR A 81 3.34 4.57 -15.70
N VAL A 82 3.79 3.41 -15.24
CA VAL A 82 4.65 2.50 -16.02
C VAL A 82 4.07 1.10 -15.90
N GLY A 83 3.77 0.48 -17.05
CA GLY A 83 3.28 -0.89 -17.14
C GLY A 83 3.99 -1.65 -18.24
N LEU A 84 4.36 -2.90 -17.96
CA LEU A 84 4.88 -3.84 -18.95
C LEU A 84 3.85 -4.96 -19.11
N THR A 85 3.50 -5.27 -20.35
CA THR A 85 2.59 -6.36 -20.67
C THR A 85 3.06 -7.11 -21.91
N VAL A 86 2.58 -8.34 -22.10
CA VAL A 86 2.84 -9.09 -23.32
C VAL A 86 1.88 -8.61 -24.41
N ASP A 87 2.43 -8.05 -25.47
CA ASP A 87 1.67 -7.80 -26.69
C ASP A 87 1.69 -9.04 -27.58
N ARG A 88 0.53 -9.68 -27.69
CA ARG A 88 0.36 -10.91 -28.47
C ARG A 88 0.55 -10.68 -29.97
N SER A 89 0.32 -9.47 -30.48
CA SER A 89 0.44 -9.17 -31.91
C SER A 89 1.91 -9.11 -32.35
N SER A 90 2.73 -8.36 -31.62
CA SER A 90 4.19 -8.32 -31.85
C SER A 90 4.94 -9.51 -31.25
N LYS A 91 4.29 -10.36 -30.44
CA LYS A 91 4.90 -11.46 -29.67
C LYS A 91 6.07 -10.97 -28.80
N SER A 92 5.96 -9.75 -28.29
CA SER A 92 7.01 -9.06 -27.55
C SER A 92 6.44 -8.34 -26.32
N ILE A 93 7.32 -7.71 -25.54
CA ILE A 93 6.90 -6.90 -24.38
C ILE A 93 6.53 -5.50 -24.85
N ALA A 94 5.31 -5.06 -24.54
CA ALA A 94 4.89 -3.68 -24.71
C ALA A 94 5.11 -2.91 -23.40
N LEU A 95 5.79 -1.77 -23.51
CA LEU A 95 5.94 -0.78 -22.45
C LEU A 95 4.87 0.31 -22.64
N ILE A 96 4.07 0.55 -21.61
CA ILE A 96 3.07 1.61 -21.57
C ILE A 96 3.51 2.61 -20.50
N THR A 97 3.74 3.85 -20.90
CA THR A 97 4.13 4.94 -20.00
C THR A 97 3.20 6.12 -20.15
N SER A 98 2.85 6.77 -19.04
CA SER A 98 2.10 8.02 -19.05
C SER A 98 2.60 8.95 -17.95
N ALA A 99 2.76 10.22 -18.31
CA ALA A 99 2.97 11.32 -17.37
C ALA A 99 1.67 12.13 -17.34
N VAL A 100 0.97 12.10 -16.22
CA VAL A 100 -0.26 12.87 -15.98
C VAL A 100 -0.13 13.53 -14.63
#